data_AF-A0A6J4XRD9-F1
#
_entry.id   AF-A0A6J4XRD9-F1
#
_cell.length_a   1.000
_cell.length_b   1.000
_cell.length_c   1.000
_cell.angle_alpha   90.00
_cell.angle_beta   90.00
_cell.angle_gamma   90.00
#
_symmetry.space_group_name_H-M   'P 1'
#
loop_
_entity.id
_entity.type
_entity.pdbx_description
1 polymer ?
#
loop_
_entity_poly.entity_id
_entity_poly.type
_entity_poly.pdbx_seq_one_letter_code
_entity_poly.pdbx_strand_id
1 'polypeptide(L)'
;MLFFCGLNDIQERFVDISQQAITTPYFPFSVGVRSQAMKIRFVTPDTDGRFLKPKLDYQEIFGNFDHRFAKSLPRPIVHQSRVGESLSLIYSPFYVKDKLYDAILDKPVSSVLSEEFDIDDFADVDPRGHIRFVSTLCPNCGWDLEGERDALVLRCKNCNSTWYPVGKKLKQLKFAHIAGPGENTIYLPFWRIRAEISGLQLNSYADLIEIANLPRAVQNGWHDIAFRFWIPAFKVRPRIYLRLARQVTVVQPQDDLIPKLPENRIHPSNLPVEEAIESLKLTLASFIKPRKTLSEKLPDAKVTAKSFTLIFLPFNDEHHEFIQPDYNIAINKNVMSLSRNL
;
A
#
# COMPACT_ATOMS: atom_id res chain seq x y z
N MET A 1 2.11 -5.74 -2.19
CA MET A 1 2.34 -6.83 -1.18
C MET A 1 1.21 -7.82 -1.29
N LEU A 2 1.49 -9.12 -1.16
CA LEU A 2 0.49 -10.18 -1.28
C LEU A 2 0.46 -11.02 0.00
N PHE A 3 -0.72 -11.25 0.55
CA PHE A 3 -0.93 -11.96 1.80
C PHE A 3 -1.95 -13.09 1.65
N PHE A 4 -1.66 -14.22 2.29
CA PHE A 4 -2.50 -15.41 2.30
C PHE A 4 -2.69 -15.89 3.72
N CYS A 5 -3.92 -15.89 4.19
CA CYS A 5 -4.29 -16.47 5.47
C CYS A 5 -4.68 -17.93 5.27
N GLY A 6 -3.86 -18.85 5.76
CA GLY A 6 -4.22 -20.26 5.93
C GLY A 6 -4.88 -20.50 7.29
N LEU A 7 -5.07 -21.78 7.64
CA LEU A 7 -5.62 -22.18 8.94
C LEU A 7 -4.65 -21.90 10.11
N ASN A 8 -3.36 -22.14 9.89
CA ASN A 8 -2.35 -22.08 10.95
C ASN A 8 -1.52 -20.79 10.92
N ASP A 9 -1.26 -20.28 9.72
CA ASP A 9 -0.34 -19.17 9.53
C ASP A 9 -0.80 -18.22 8.42
N ILE A 10 -0.24 -17.01 8.45
CA ILE A 10 -0.35 -16.03 7.39
C ILE A 10 0.97 -16.05 6.63
N GLN A 11 0.91 -16.31 5.33
CA GLN A 11 2.07 -16.22 4.44
C GLN A 11 2.03 -14.92 3.66
N GLU A 12 3.19 -14.32 3.48
CA GLU A 12 3.35 -13.08 2.74
C GLU A 12 4.39 -13.21 1.63
N ARG A 13 4.16 -12.47 0.54
CA ARG A 13 5.10 -12.39 -0.59
C ARG A 13 5.16 -10.96 -1.11
N PHE A 14 6.36 -10.52 -1.45
CA PHE A 14 6.55 -9.36 -2.29
C PHE A 14 6.58 -9.82 -3.75
N VAL A 15 5.80 -9.16 -4.61
CA VAL A 15 5.62 -9.55 -6.00
C VAL A 15 5.93 -8.32 -6.86
N ASP A 16 6.85 -8.51 -7.79
CA ASP A 16 7.14 -7.59 -8.88
C ASP A 16 7.19 -8.43 -10.16
N ILE A 17 6.23 -8.21 -11.05
CA ILE A 17 6.08 -8.95 -12.31
C ILE A 17 5.71 -7.96 -13.40
N SER A 18 6.32 -8.14 -14.57
CA SER A 18 5.83 -7.53 -15.80
C SER A 18 5.11 -8.58 -16.65
N GLN A 19 4.04 -8.14 -17.31
CA GLN A 19 3.32 -8.91 -18.31
C GLN A 19 3.02 -8.00 -19.48
N GLN A 20 3.01 -8.58 -20.67
CA GLN A 20 2.58 -7.91 -21.89
C GLN A 20 1.16 -7.35 -21.76
N ALA A 21 0.98 -6.06 -22.05
CA ALA A 21 -0.33 -5.40 -22.00
C ALA A 21 -1.16 -5.61 -23.30
N ILE A 22 -0.56 -6.20 -24.33
CA ILE A 22 -1.14 -6.49 -25.63
C ILE A 22 -0.87 -7.96 -25.93
N THR A 23 -1.89 -8.80 -26.01
CA THR A 23 -1.68 -10.23 -26.27
C THR A 23 -1.23 -10.45 -27.72
N THR A 24 0.06 -10.74 -27.92
CA THR A 24 0.61 -11.04 -29.27
C THR A 24 1.89 -11.87 -29.18
N PRO A 25 2.10 -12.83 -30.11
CA PRO A 25 3.32 -13.64 -30.16
C PRO A 25 4.56 -12.88 -30.63
N TYR A 26 4.41 -11.67 -31.21
CA TYR A 26 5.52 -10.96 -31.85
C TYR A 26 6.46 -10.27 -30.86
N PHE A 27 5.94 -9.78 -29.72
CA PHE A 27 6.73 -9.06 -28.73
C PHE A 27 7.10 -9.97 -27.54
N PRO A 28 8.22 -9.67 -26.84
CA PRO A 28 8.57 -10.39 -25.62
C PRO A 28 7.47 -10.37 -24.55
N PHE A 29 7.36 -11.47 -23.80
CA PHE A 29 6.36 -11.62 -22.73
C PHE A 29 6.54 -10.62 -21.57
N SER A 30 7.77 -10.14 -21.38
CA SER A 30 8.15 -9.22 -20.31
C SER A 30 9.07 -8.13 -20.88
N VAL A 31 9.26 -7.04 -20.14
CA VAL A 31 10.20 -5.97 -20.54
C VAL A 31 11.67 -6.42 -20.55
N GLY A 32 11.99 -7.65 -20.10
CA GLY A 32 13.36 -8.19 -20.11
C GLY A 32 14.33 -7.52 -19.12
N VAL A 33 13.90 -6.44 -18.46
CA VAL A 33 14.68 -5.69 -17.46
C VAL A 33 13.94 -5.65 -16.13
N ARG A 34 14.69 -5.53 -15.03
CA ARG A 34 14.10 -5.14 -13.75
C ARG A 34 13.79 -3.65 -13.82
N SER A 35 12.51 -3.29 -13.84
CA SER A 35 12.03 -1.89 -13.85
C SER A 35 12.66 -1.06 -12.72
N GLN A 36 12.87 -1.68 -11.56
CA GLN A 36 13.54 -1.09 -10.39
C GLN A 36 15.03 -0.73 -10.60
N ALA A 37 15.68 -1.30 -11.61
CA ALA A 37 17.10 -1.07 -11.91
C ALA A 37 17.30 -0.06 -13.06
N MET A 38 16.22 0.39 -13.72
CA MET A 38 16.27 1.24 -14.91
C MET A 38 15.65 2.61 -14.62
N LYS A 39 16.21 3.67 -15.21
CA LYS A 39 15.61 5.01 -15.18
C LYS A 39 14.47 5.08 -16.20
N ILE A 40 13.23 5.00 -15.72
CA ILE A 40 12.02 5.16 -16.54
C ILE A 40 11.70 6.65 -16.70
N ARG A 41 11.24 7.06 -17.87
CA ARG A 41 10.78 8.42 -18.16
C ARG A 41 9.29 8.41 -18.48
N PHE A 42 8.60 9.49 -18.12
CA PHE A 42 7.23 9.72 -18.58
C PHE A 42 7.22 10.05 -20.06
N VAL A 43 6.19 9.59 -20.78
CA VAL A 43 5.96 9.99 -22.16
C VAL A 43 5.57 11.47 -22.18
N THR A 44 6.30 12.26 -22.96
CA THR A 44 6.07 13.70 -23.18
C THR A 44 5.52 13.94 -24.58
N PRO A 45 4.98 15.14 -24.89
CA PRO A 45 4.58 15.48 -26.25
C PRO A 45 5.68 15.34 -27.31
N ASP A 46 6.94 15.50 -26.91
CA ASP A 46 8.11 15.38 -27.79
C ASP A 46 8.66 13.94 -27.87
N THR A 47 8.00 12.96 -27.25
CA THR A 47 8.44 11.57 -27.32
C THR A 47 7.96 10.96 -28.65
N ASP A 48 8.90 10.77 -29.57
CA ASP A 48 8.63 10.12 -30.86
C ASP A 48 8.24 8.65 -30.70
N GLY A 49 7.33 8.20 -31.56
CA GLY A 49 6.97 6.79 -31.70
C GLY A 49 5.47 6.52 -31.67
N ARG A 50 5.12 5.29 -32.03
CA ARG A 50 3.76 4.77 -32.00
C ARG A 50 3.53 4.03 -30.68
N PHE A 51 2.51 4.44 -29.92
CA PHE A 51 2.18 3.85 -28.62
C PHE A 51 0.98 2.92 -28.75
N LEU A 52 1.26 1.62 -28.66
CA LEU A 52 0.24 0.61 -28.85
C LEU A 52 -0.74 0.55 -27.66
N LYS A 53 -2.04 0.47 -27.95
CA LYS A 53 -3.11 0.46 -26.94
C LYS A 53 -3.16 -0.88 -26.19
N PRO A 54 -3.09 -0.86 -24.84
CA PRO A 54 -3.32 -2.06 -24.03
C PRO A 54 -4.69 -2.70 -24.31
N LYS A 55 -4.72 -4.03 -24.38
CA LYS A 55 -5.95 -4.82 -24.57
C LYS A 55 -6.43 -5.50 -23.29
N LEU A 56 -5.57 -5.64 -22.28
CA LEU A 56 -5.90 -6.31 -21.03
C LEU A 56 -6.56 -5.36 -20.04
N ASP A 57 -7.63 -5.85 -19.38
CA ASP A 57 -8.23 -5.15 -18.26
C ASP A 57 -7.41 -5.33 -16.98
N TYR A 58 -7.42 -4.31 -16.13
CA TYR A 58 -6.68 -4.33 -14.87
C TYR A 58 -7.14 -5.44 -13.92
N GLN A 59 -8.44 -5.72 -13.83
CA GLN A 59 -8.94 -6.79 -12.96
C GLN A 59 -8.49 -8.16 -13.45
N GLU A 60 -8.42 -8.35 -14.77
CA GLU A 60 -7.97 -9.60 -15.37
C GLU A 60 -6.48 -9.87 -15.09
N ILE A 61 -5.63 -8.84 -15.18
CA ILE A 61 -4.21 -8.92 -14.85
C ILE A 61 -4.03 -9.41 -13.40
N PHE A 62 -4.73 -8.76 -12.46
CA PHE A 62 -4.65 -9.11 -11.04
C PHE A 62 -5.22 -10.50 -10.74
N GLY A 63 -6.36 -10.88 -11.34
CA GLY A 63 -6.94 -12.21 -11.19
C GLY A 63 -6.02 -13.33 -11.70
N ASN A 64 -5.32 -13.09 -12.81
CA ASN A 64 -4.33 -14.02 -13.34
C ASN A 64 -3.15 -14.21 -12.38
N PHE A 65 -2.66 -13.14 -11.75
CA PHE A 65 -1.62 -13.24 -10.74
C PHE A 65 -2.10 -14.03 -9.52
N ASP A 66 -3.26 -13.69 -8.97
CA ASP A 66 -3.85 -14.39 -7.83
C ASP A 66 -3.95 -15.89 -8.09
N HIS A 67 -4.49 -16.27 -9.26
CA HIS A 67 -4.66 -17.67 -9.62
C HIS A 67 -3.33 -18.41 -9.74
N ARG A 68 -2.31 -17.83 -10.40
CA ARG A 68 -0.98 -18.44 -10.51
C ARG A 68 -0.33 -18.65 -9.14
N PHE A 69 -0.42 -17.66 -8.25
CA PHE A 69 0.18 -17.75 -6.92
C PHE A 69 -0.56 -18.74 -6.02
N ALA A 70 -1.89 -18.76 -6.07
CA ALA A 70 -2.73 -19.67 -5.28
C ALA A 70 -2.46 -21.16 -5.56
N LYS A 71 -1.87 -21.52 -6.72
CA LYS A 71 -1.47 -22.91 -7.02
C LYS A 71 -0.33 -23.40 -6.14
N SER A 72 0.56 -22.51 -5.69
CA SER A 72 1.75 -22.88 -4.89
C SER A 72 1.50 -22.91 -3.39
N LEU A 73 0.28 -22.61 -2.94
CA LEU A 73 -0.02 -22.38 -1.53
C LEU A 73 -0.78 -23.54 -0.90
N PRO A 74 -0.53 -23.82 0.40
CA PRO A 74 -1.29 -24.82 1.13
C PRO A 74 -2.76 -24.42 1.22
N ARG A 75 -3.65 -25.37 0.92
CA ARG A 75 -5.10 -25.23 1.05
C ARG A 75 -5.56 -25.73 2.44
N PRO A 76 -6.66 -25.22 2.99
CA PRO A 76 -7.53 -24.16 2.44
C PRO A 76 -6.97 -22.75 2.70
N ILE A 77 -7.27 -21.84 1.78
CA ILE A 77 -7.02 -20.40 1.94
C ILE A 77 -8.28 -19.79 2.55
N VAL A 78 -8.15 -19.24 3.75
CA VAL A 78 -9.25 -18.60 4.49
C VAL A 78 -9.50 -17.20 3.96
N HIS A 79 -8.44 -16.47 3.62
CA HIS A 79 -8.52 -15.12 3.09
C HIS A 79 -7.26 -14.77 2.29
N GLN A 80 -7.42 -13.96 1.26
CA GLN A 80 -6.34 -13.38 0.47
C GLN A 80 -6.55 -11.87 0.41
N SER A 81 -5.46 -11.12 0.55
CA SER A 81 -5.47 -9.67 0.45
C SER A 81 -4.19 -9.20 -0.22
N ARG A 82 -4.31 -8.08 -0.91
CA ARG A 82 -3.22 -7.36 -1.53
C ARG A 82 -3.25 -5.95 -0.94
N VAL A 83 -2.06 -5.40 -0.74
CA VAL A 83 -1.86 -4.10 -0.11
C VAL A 83 -0.62 -3.48 -0.73
N GLY A 84 -0.62 -2.20 -1.06
CA GLY A 84 0.52 -1.57 -1.72
C GLY A 84 0.69 -2.03 -3.16
N GLU A 85 -0.39 -2.38 -3.86
CA GLU A 85 -0.27 -2.64 -5.30
C GLU A 85 0.04 -1.35 -6.05
N SER A 86 1.05 -1.40 -6.90
CA SER A 86 1.28 -0.39 -7.92
C SER A 86 1.22 -1.08 -9.27
N LEU A 87 0.39 -0.55 -10.15
CA LEU A 87 0.36 -0.97 -11.53
C LEU A 87 0.90 0.14 -12.40
N SER A 88 1.92 -0.18 -13.18
CA SER A 88 2.57 0.74 -14.11
C SER A 88 2.41 0.20 -15.53
N LEU A 89 1.99 1.07 -16.45
CA LEU A 89 2.05 0.78 -17.88
C LEU A 89 3.41 1.28 -18.40
N ILE A 90 4.23 0.34 -18.87
CA ILE A 90 5.57 0.63 -19.40
C ILE A 90 5.56 0.38 -20.90
N TYR A 91 5.93 1.41 -21.67
CA TYR A 91 6.18 1.29 -23.10
C TYR A 91 7.66 0.99 -23.33
N SER A 92 7.97 -0.25 -23.69
CA SER A 92 9.31 -0.63 -24.13
C SER A 92 9.47 -0.27 -25.60
N PRO A 93 10.55 0.43 -26.00
CA PRO A 93 10.73 0.88 -27.37
C PRO A 93 11.22 -0.28 -28.25
N PHE A 94 10.58 -0.42 -29.42
CA PHE A 94 10.96 -1.39 -30.45
C PHE A 94 10.95 -0.70 -31.82
N TYR A 95 11.72 -1.22 -32.76
CA TYR A 95 11.63 -0.82 -34.17
C TYR A 95 11.58 -2.06 -35.07
N VAL A 96 11.02 -1.88 -36.26
CA VAL A 96 10.82 -2.96 -37.24
C VAL A 96 11.76 -2.76 -38.42
N LYS A 97 12.42 -3.85 -38.85
CA LYS A 97 13.11 -3.97 -40.14
C LYS A 97 12.64 -5.26 -40.82
N ASP A 98 13.51 -6.26 -40.94
CA ASP A 98 13.18 -7.64 -41.29
C ASP A 98 12.66 -8.46 -40.08
N LYS A 99 13.03 -8.01 -38.89
CA LYS A 99 12.67 -8.55 -37.57
C LYS A 99 12.17 -7.43 -36.69
N LEU A 100 11.59 -7.78 -35.56
CA LEU A 100 11.37 -6.87 -34.46
C LEU A 100 12.67 -6.75 -33.65
N TYR A 101 13.10 -5.52 -33.39
CA TYR A 101 14.29 -5.23 -32.60
C TYR A 101 13.95 -4.47 -31.33
N ASP A 102 14.55 -4.88 -30.21
CA ASP A 102 14.59 -4.10 -28.98
C ASP A 102 15.47 -2.86 -29.20
N ALA A 103 14.91 -1.67 -29.06
CA ALA A 103 15.61 -0.42 -29.33
C ALA A 103 16.56 0.01 -28.20
N ILE A 104 16.49 -0.62 -27.03
CA ILE A 104 17.43 -0.40 -25.91
C ILE A 104 18.70 -1.22 -26.14
N LEU A 105 18.54 -2.48 -26.53
CA LEU A 105 19.65 -3.41 -26.71
C LEU A 105 20.19 -3.48 -28.14
N ASP A 106 19.45 -2.91 -29.10
CA ASP A 106 19.72 -2.99 -30.54
C ASP A 106 19.83 -4.46 -31.01
N LYS A 107 18.92 -5.32 -30.53
CA LYS A 107 18.95 -6.77 -30.76
C LYS A 107 17.61 -7.30 -31.28
N PRO A 108 17.64 -8.28 -32.20
CA PRO A 108 16.42 -8.91 -32.67
C PRO A 108 15.77 -9.70 -31.52
N VAL A 109 14.46 -9.51 -31.34
CA VAL A 109 13.64 -10.22 -30.34
C VAL A 109 12.65 -11.19 -30.96
N SER A 110 12.53 -11.19 -32.28
CA SER A 110 11.70 -12.12 -33.05
C SER A 110 12.52 -12.86 -34.10
N SER A 111 11.95 -13.94 -34.64
CA SER A 111 12.33 -14.46 -35.95
C SER A 111 12.01 -13.43 -37.05
N VAL A 112 12.41 -13.73 -38.28
CA VAL A 112 11.96 -12.96 -39.46
C VAL A 112 10.45 -12.86 -39.43
N LEU A 113 9.94 -11.64 -39.59
CA LEU A 113 8.51 -11.38 -39.57
C LEU A 113 7.86 -11.97 -40.83
N SER A 114 6.69 -12.59 -40.68
CA SER A 114 5.92 -13.09 -41.82
C SER A 114 5.35 -11.93 -42.62
N GLU A 115 4.96 -12.19 -43.88
CA GLU A 115 4.22 -11.21 -44.70
C GLU A 115 2.87 -10.82 -44.10
N GLU A 116 2.36 -11.62 -43.16
CA GLU A 116 1.13 -11.35 -42.39
C GLU A 116 1.33 -10.37 -41.23
N PHE A 117 2.56 -10.01 -40.89
CA PHE A 117 2.81 -9.03 -39.84
C PHE A 117 2.61 -7.61 -40.39
N ASP A 118 1.60 -6.93 -39.88
CA ASP A 118 1.43 -5.49 -40.05
C ASP A 118 1.37 -4.80 -38.68
N ILE A 119 2.18 -3.74 -38.52
CA ILE A 119 2.13 -2.91 -37.31
C ILE A 119 0.83 -2.10 -37.25
N ASP A 120 0.21 -1.83 -38.41
CA ASP A 120 -1.04 -1.09 -38.52
C ASP A 120 -2.24 -1.84 -37.94
N ASP A 121 -2.16 -3.17 -37.76
CA ASP A 121 -3.18 -3.99 -37.09
C ASP A 121 -3.35 -3.68 -35.59
N PHE A 122 -2.39 -2.97 -34.99
CA PHE A 122 -2.42 -2.60 -33.58
C PHE A 122 -3.02 -1.21 -33.38
N ALA A 123 -4.08 -1.12 -32.58
CA ALA A 123 -4.66 0.18 -32.25
C ALA A 123 -3.69 1.07 -31.46
N ASP A 124 -3.69 2.36 -31.75
CA ASP A 124 -2.87 3.35 -31.06
C ASP A 124 -3.60 4.04 -29.92
N VAL A 125 -2.82 4.58 -28.98
CA VAL A 125 -3.32 5.40 -27.89
C VAL A 125 -2.36 6.54 -27.61
N ASP A 126 -2.91 7.68 -27.19
CA ASP A 126 -2.10 8.72 -26.54
C ASP A 126 -1.92 8.37 -25.05
N PRO A 127 -0.72 7.95 -24.61
CA PRO A 127 -0.49 7.54 -23.23
C PRO A 127 -0.57 8.71 -22.23
N ARG A 128 -0.57 9.97 -22.70
CA ARG A 128 -0.58 11.17 -21.85
C ARG A 128 -1.91 11.37 -21.12
N GLY A 129 -3.00 10.80 -21.62
CA GLY A 129 -4.33 10.89 -20.99
C GLY A 129 -4.41 10.36 -19.55
N HIS A 130 -3.39 9.61 -19.12
CA HIS A 130 -3.30 9.02 -17.78
C HIS A 130 -2.56 9.88 -16.76
N ILE A 131 -1.83 10.93 -17.17
CA ILE A 131 -1.09 11.81 -16.25
C ILE A 131 -1.98 12.98 -15.81
N ARG A 132 -2.02 13.26 -14.51
CA ARG A 132 -2.79 14.36 -13.94
C ARG A 132 -1.92 15.20 -13.03
N PHE A 133 -1.98 16.51 -13.21
CA PHE A 133 -1.33 17.48 -12.34
C PHE A 133 -2.35 18.01 -11.34
N VAL A 134 -1.95 18.09 -10.07
CA VAL A 134 -2.74 18.69 -9.00
C VAL A 134 -1.90 19.81 -8.40
N SER A 135 -2.49 20.99 -8.22
CA SER A 135 -1.82 22.10 -7.57
C SER A 135 -1.44 21.71 -6.13
N THR A 136 -0.17 21.93 -5.78
CA THR A 136 0.35 21.73 -4.43
C THR A 136 0.16 22.97 -3.55
N LEU A 137 -0.82 23.82 -3.85
CA LEU A 137 -1.22 24.94 -3.00
C LEU A 137 -2.35 24.50 -2.06
N CYS A 138 -2.28 24.95 -0.81
CA CYS A 138 -3.26 24.65 0.22
C CYS A 138 -4.60 25.29 -0.13
N PRO A 139 -5.68 24.49 -0.29
CA PRO A 139 -7.00 25.04 -0.63
C PRO A 139 -7.59 25.99 0.43
N ASN A 140 -7.08 25.95 1.67
CA ASN A 140 -7.59 26.76 2.77
C ASN A 140 -6.88 28.11 2.92
N CYS A 141 -5.56 28.19 2.70
CA CYS A 141 -4.78 29.40 2.95
C CYS A 141 -3.85 29.82 1.80
N GLY A 142 -3.79 29.07 0.70
CA GLY A 142 -2.95 29.39 -0.46
C GLY A 142 -1.45 29.07 -0.31
N TRP A 143 -0.98 28.68 0.87
CA TRP A 143 0.43 28.33 1.10
C TRP A 143 0.80 27.00 0.42
N ASP A 144 2.08 26.83 0.09
CA ASP A 144 2.61 25.56 -0.41
C ASP A 144 2.34 24.39 0.54
N LEU A 145 1.97 23.25 -0.06
CA LEU A 145 1.83 21.98 0.62
C LEU A 145 3.14 21.20 0.55
N GLU A 146 3.55 20.63 1.68
CA GLU A 146 4.76 19.83 1.81
C GLU A 146 4.48 18.32 1.74
N GLY A 147 5.29 17.61 0.95
CA GLY A 147 5.34 16.15 0.88
C GLY A 147 6.63 15.68 0.20
N GLU A 148 7.07 14.46 0.51
CA GLU A 148 8.11 13.78 -0.28
C GLU A 148 7.55 13.32 -1.63
N ARG A 149 8.42 12.83 -2.53
CA ARG A 149 8.07 12.46 -3.91
C ARG A 149 6.93 11.46 -4.03
N ASP A 150 6.82 10.54 -3.07
CA ASP A 150 5.85 9.46 -3.01
C ASP A 150 4.74 9.71 -1.97
N ALA A 151 4.69 10.91 -1.37
CA ALA A 151 3.69 11.24 -0.38
C ALA A 151 2.30 11.36 -1.02
N LEU A 152 1.34 10.60 -0.50
CA LEU A 152 -0.08 10.67 -0.84
C LEU A 152 -0.84 11.66 0.04
N VAL A 153 -0.25 12.06 1.17
CA VAL A 153 -0.78 13.10 2.05
C VAL A 153 0.19 14.27 2.07
N LEU A 154 -0.29 15.43 1.66
CA LEU A 154 0.43 16.69 1.67
C LEU A 154 0.02 17.52 2.89
N ARG A 155 0.94 18.31 3.43
CA ARG A 155 0.76 19.03 4.70
C ARG A 155 0.94 20.52 4.49
N CYS A 156 0.05 21.32 5.07
CA CYS A 156 0.25 22.76 5.16
C CYS A 156 0.73 23.10 6.57
N LYS A 157 1.98 23.57 6.70
CA LYS A 157 2.50 24.05 7.99
C LYS A 157 1.86 25.38 8.43
N ASN A 158 1.51 26.24 7.48
CA ASN A 158 0.96 27.57 7.78
C ASN A 158 -0.39 27.50 8.51
N CYS A 159 -1.37 26.78 7.96
CA CYS A 159 -2.69 26.66 8.57
C CYS A 159 -2.90 25.30 9.27
N ASN A 160 -1.83 24.53 9.47
CA ASN A 160 -1.84 23.26 10.19
C ASN A 160 -2.93 22.29 9.66
N SER A 161 -2.83 21.89 8.39
CA SER A 161 -3.81 21.02 7.73
C SER A 161 -3.16 19.93 6.88
N THR A 162 -3.89 18.82 6.64
CA THR A 162 -3.46 17.71 5.79
C THR A 162 -4.43 17.49 4.64
N TRP A 163 -3.91 17.22 3.46
CA TRP A 163 -4.65 17.12 2.20
C TRP A 163 -4.22 15.89 1.41
N TYR A 164 -5.15 15.25 0.72
CA TYR A 164 -4.87 14.14 -0.18
C TYR A 164 -5.61 14.31 -1.52
N PRO A 165 -5.04 13.81 -2.63
CA PRO A 165 -5.66 13.94 -3.93
C PRO A 165 -6.85 12.99 -4.07
N VAL A 166 -7.99 13.53 -4.52
CA VAL A 166 -9.17 12.77 -4.94
C VAL A 166 -9.62 13.28 -6.31
N GLY A 167 -9.33 12.51 -7.34
CA GLY A 167 -9.58 12.90 -8.73
C GLY A 167 -8.73 14.10 -9.13
N LYS A 168 -9.36 15.26 -9.32
CA LYS A 168 -8.68 16.54 -9.68
C LYS A 168 -8.65 17.54 -8.52
N LYS A 169 -9.07 17.14 -7.33
CA LYS A 169 -9.22 18.02 -6.17
C LYS A 169 -8.40 17.49 -5.01
N LEU A 170 -8.02 18.39 -4.11
CA LEU A 170 -7.50 18.03 -2.80
C LEU A 170 -8.67 17.98 -1.81
N LYS A 171 -8.72 16.92 -1.01
CA LYS A 171 -9.66 16.81 0.12
C LYS A 171 -8.88 16.91 1.42
N GLN A 172 -9.48 17.57 2.41
CA GLN A 172 -8.89 17.69 3.73
C GLN A 172 -9.07 16.39 4.50
N LEU A 173 -8.03 15.97 5.22
CA LEU A 173 -8.04 14.82 6.13
C LEU A 173 -8.09 15.28 7.58
N LYS A 174 -8.80 14.51 8.41
CA LYS A 174 -8.66 14.59 9.87
C LYS A 174 -7.34 13.95 10.26
N PHE A 175 -6.61 14.62 11.12
CA PHE A 175 -5.34 14.14 11.61
C PHE A 175 -5.07 14.59 13.05
N ALA A 176 -4.15 13.90 13.72
CA ALA A 176 -3.61 14.29 15.03
C ALA A 176 -2.25 13.61 15.25
N HIS A 177 -1.56 13.96 16.32
CA HIS A 177 -0.38 13.23 16.80
C HIS A 177 -0.51 12.88 18.28
N ILE A 178 0.29 11.90 18.72
CA ILE A 178 0.51 11.59 20.14
C ILE A 178 1.80 12.30 20.59
N ALA A 179 1.81 12.88 21.79
CA ALA A 179 2.97 13.61 22.30
C ALA A 179 4.25 12.75 22.30
N GLY A 180 5.35 13.31 21.81
CA GLY A 180 6.65 12.62 21.73
C GLY A 180 7.58 12.95 22.90
N PRO A 181 8.59 12.12 23.20
CA PRO A 181 9.44 12.26 24.38
C PRO A 181 10.58 13.29 24.26
N GLY A 182 10.74 14.00 23.15
CA GLY A 182 11.75 15.07 23.02
C GLY A 182 12.15 15.45 21.59
N GLU A 183 13.29 16.13 21.45
CA GLU A 183 13.80 16.64 20.15
C GLU A 183 14.18 15.54 19.15
N ASN A 184 14.70 14.40 19.63
CA ASN A 184 15.10 13.28 18.78
C ASN A 184 13.94 12.31 18.46
N THR A 185 12.80 12.89 18.06
CA THR A 185 11.57 12.14 17.74
C THR A 185 11.30 12.18 16.24
N ILE A 186 10.99 11.02 15.66
CA ILE A 186 10.35 10.91 14.35
C ILE A 186 8.90 10.45 14.52
N TYR A 187 8.02 11.04 13.71
CA TYR A 187 6.61 10.68 13.68
C TYR A 187 6.31 9.76 12.50
N LEU A 188 5.83 8.56 12.79
CA LEU A 188 5.40 7.59 11.78
C LEU A 188 3.87 7.64 11.62
N PRO A 189 3.34 7.72 10.38
CA PRO A 189 1.91 7.88 10.17
C PRO A 189 1.16 6.55 10.20
N PHE A 190 0.02 6.51 10.89
CA PHE A 190 -0.89 5.37 10.97
C PHE A 190 -2.33 5.79 10.68
N TRP A 191 -3.04 4.99 9.88
CA TRP A 191 -4.48 5.07 9.76
C TRP A 191 -5.13 4.46 11.00
N ARG A 192 -5.80 5.29 11.79
CA ARG A 192 -6.68 4.84 12.86
C ARG A 192 -8.10 4.72 12.32
N ILE A 193 -8.61 3.49 12.22
CA ILE A 193 -9.84 3.16 11.50
C ILE A 193 -10.88 2.59 12.48
N ARG A 194 -12.06 3.20 12.52
CA ARG A 194 -13.25 2.59 13.10
C ARG A 194 -13.89 1.70 12.05
N ALA A 195 -14.14 0.45 12.38
CA ALA A 195 -14.82 -0.49 11.50
C ALA A 195 -15.94 -1.24 12.25
N GLU A 196 -16.92 -1.71 11.49
CA GLU A 196 -17.90 -2.68 11.92
C GLU A 196 -17.48 -4.06 11.39
N ILE A 197 -17.57 -5.08 12.23
CA ILE A 197 -17.13 -6.44 11.91
C ILE A 197 -18.33 -7.37 12.07
N SER A 198 -18.84 -7.92 10.97
CA SER A 198 -19.90 -8.91 11.04
C SER A 198 -19.37 -10.28 11.48
N GLY A 199 -20.18 -11.05 12.21
CA GLY A 199 -19.81 -12.41 12.65
C GLY A 199 -18.82 -12.49 13.81
N LEU A 200 -18.32 -11.35 14.30
CA LEU A 200 -17.40 -11.25 15.44
C LEU A 200 -17.81 -10.10 16.36
N GLN A 201 -17.92 -10.38 17.65
CA GLN A 201 -18.09 -9.35 18.65
C GLN A 201 -16.72 -8.72 18.93
N LEU A 202 -16.46 -7.57 18.31
CA LEU A 202 -15.22 -6.81 18.49
C LEU A 202 -15.52 -5.30 18.36
N ASN A 203 -16.17 -4.75 19.37
CA ASN A 203 -16.58 -3.34 19.42
C ASN A 203 -15.75 -2.52 20.42
N SER A 204 -15.17 -3.17 21.42
CA SER A 204 -14.47 -2.56 22.54
C SER A 204 -13.08 -3.14 22.77
N TYR A 205 -12.30 -2.49 23.63
CA TYR A 205 -11.00 -2.99 24.07
C TYR A 205 -11.13 -4.27 24.91
N ALA A 206 -12.20 -4.41 25.69
CA ALA A 206 -12.53 -5.66 26.38
C ALA A 206 -12.72 -6.82 25.38
N ASP A 207 -13.52 -6.60 24.32
CA ASP A 207 -13.72 -7.63 23.28
C ASP A 207 -12.40 -8.03 22.60
N LEU A 208 -11.47 -7.08 22.42
CA LEU A 208 -10.15 -7.35 21.86
C LEU A 208 -9.33 -8.30 22.76
N ILE A 209 -9.36 -8.08 24.07
CA ILE A 209 -8.65 -8.93 25.02
C ILE A 209 -9.16 -10.37 24.95
N GLU A 210 -10.47 -10.54 24.90
CA GLU A 210 -11.12 -11.84 24.80
C GLU A 210 -10.80 -12.53 23.47
N ILE A 211 -11.00 -11.84 22.34
CA ILE A 211 -10.81 -12.42 21.00
C ILE A 211 -9.35 -12.71 20.65
N ALA A 212 -8.42 -11.96 21.22
CA ALA A 212 -6.98 -12.16 21.03
C ALA A 212 -6.36 -13.03 22.13
N ASN A 213 -7.14 -13.45 23.13
CA ASN A 213 -6.71 -14.20 24.31
C ASN A 213 -5.46 -13.57 24.96
N LEU A 214 -5.52 -12.25 25.22
CA LEU A 214 -4.39 -11.53 25.80
C LEU A 214 -4.22 -11.92 27.28
N PRO A 215 -2.99 -12.01 27.81
CA PRO A 215 -2.73 -12.37 29.20
C PRO A 215 -3.03 -11.19 30.15
N ARG A 216 -4.26 -10.67 30.14
CA ARG A 216 -4.73 -9.54 30.94
C ARG A 216 -6.20 -9.76 31.32
N ALA A 217 -6.57 -9.39 32.54
CA ALA A 217 -7.97 -9.37 32.96
C ALA A 217 -8.64 -8.07 32.51
N VAL A 218 -9.89 -8.16 32.04
CA VAL A 218 -10.69 -6.98 31.67
C VAL A 218 -10.95 -6.13 32.91
N GLN A 219 -10.70 -4.83 32.82
CA GLN A 219 -10.94 -3.87 33.90
C GLN A 219 -12.23 -3.07 33.66
N ASN A 220 -12.76 -2.47 34.74
CA ASN A 220 -13.92 -1.58 34.66
C ASN A 220 -13.66 -0.42 33.68
N GLY A 221 -14.63 -0.14 32.81
CA GLY A 221 -14.54 0.90 31.77
C GLY A 221 -13.93 0.44 30.43
N TRP A 222 -13.32 -0.76 30.34
CA TRP A 222 -12.72 -1.22 29.07
C TRP A 222 -13.74 -1.62 28.00
N HIS A 223 -15.00 -1.84 28.38
CA HIS A 223 -16.11 -2.00 27.43
C HIS A 223 -16.50 -0.66 26.76
N ASP A 224 -16.19 0.48 27.39
CA ASP A 224 -16.51 1.81 26.85
C ASP A 224 -15.43 2.32 25.87
N ILE A 225 -14.24 1.73 25.92
CA ILE A 225 -13.14 2.04 25.01
C ILE A 225 -13.40 1.37 23.68
N ALA A 226 -13.86 2.13 22.69
CA ALA A 226 -14.19 1.59 21.38
C ALA A 226 -12.95 1.08 20.62
N PHE A 227 -13.02 -0.15 20.11
CA PHE A 227 -11.97 -0.77 19.31
C PHE A 227 -11.68 0.01 18.02
N ARG A 228 -10.39 0.12 17.67
CA ARG A 228 -9.92 0.74 16.42
C ARG A 228 -8.82 -0.10 15.80
N PHE A 229 -8.83 -0.22 14.49
CA PHE A 229 -7.66 -0.73 13.76
C PHE A 229 -6.61 0.38 13.64
N TRP A 230 -5.35 -0.01 13.71
CA TRP A 230 -4.19 0.86 13.50
C TRP A 230 -3.31 0.25 12.42
N ILE A 231 -3.30 0.89 11.26
CA ILE A 231 -2.64 0.37 10.06
C ILE A 231 -1.55 1.36 9.63
N PRO A 232 -0.32 0.93 9.33
CA PRO A 232 0.71 1.83 8.81
C PRO A 232 0.20 2.60 7.58
N ALA A 233 0.32 3.93 7.58
CA ALA A 233 0.00 4.75 6.42
C ALA A 233 1.20 4.91 5.48
N PHE A 234 2.17 4.00 5.60
CA PHE A 234 3.40 3.96 4.82
C PHE A 234 3.74 2.54 4.39
N LYS A 235 4.38 2.41 3.24
CA LYS A 235 4.83 1.15 2.66
C LYS A 235 6.07 0.64 3.39
N VAL A 236 6.03 -0.64 3.75
CA VAL A 236 7.19 -1.41 4.20
C VAL A 236 7.08 -2.84 3.70
N ARG A 237 8.12 -3.66 3.91
CA ARG A 237 8.08 -5.08 3.55
C ARG A 237 6.87 -5.79 4.20
N PRO A 238 6.23 -6.74 3.50
CA PRO A 238 4.97 -7.36 3.94
C PRO A 238 4.96 -7.87 5.38
N ARG A 239 6.02 -8.57 5.80
CA ARG A 239 6.15 -9.11 7.17
C ARG A 239 6.12 -8.01 8.24
N ILE A 240 6.81 -6.90 7.96
CA ILE A 240 6.93 -5.77 8.89
C ILE A 240 5.64 -4.97 8.89
N TYR A 241 5.01 -4.79 7.72
CA TYR A 241 3.69 -4.15 7.61
C TYR A 241 2.66 -4.84 8.50
N LEU A 242 2.50 -6.16 8.34
CA LEU A 242 1.53 -6.93 9.13
C LEU A 242 1.90 -6.95 10.62
N ARG A 243 3.19 -7.06 10.95
CA ARG A 243 3.66 -7.00 12.34
C ARG A 243 3.28 -5.67 13.00
N LEU A 244 3.53 -4.54 12.33
CA LEU A 244 3.22 -3.21 12.85
C LEU A 244 1.70 -3.00 12.98
N ALA A 245 0.94 -3.36 11.94
CA ALA A 245 -0.52 -3.29 11.96
C ALA A 245 -1.09 -4.08 13.14
N ARG A 246 -0.59 -5.31 13.36
CA ARG A 246 -0.96 -6.15 14.50
C ARG A 246 -0.57 -5.52 15.83
N GLN A 247 0.69 -5.14 16.03
CA GLN A 247 1.20 -4.68 17.31
C GLN A 247 0.47 -3.42 17.78
N VAL A 248 0.36 -2.41 16.92
CA VAL A 248 -0.31 -1.15 17.29
C VAL A 248 -1.81 -1.37 17.49
N THR A 249 -2.46 -2.22 16.67
CA THR A 249 -3.88 -2.56 16.85
C THR A 249 -4.14 -3.31 18.16
N VAL A 250 -3.25 -4.22 18.57
CA VAL A 250 -3.40 -4.99 19.82
C VAL A 250 -3.17 -4.10 21.04
N VAL A 251 -2.21 -3.17 20.95
CA VAL A 251 -1.89 -2.23 22.04
C VAL A 251 -3.01 -1.21 22.26
N GLN A 252 -3.70 -0.78 21.20
CA GLN A 252 -4.72 0.27 21.25
C GLN A 252 -4.21 1.56 21.95
N PRO A 253 -3.28 2.33 21.36
CA PRO A 253 -2.85 3.62 21.91
C PRO A 253 -4.02 4.47 22.42
N GLN A 254 -4.03 4.81 23.71
CA GLN A 254 -5.09 5.59 24.38
C GLN A 254 -4.65 7.00 24.76
N ASP A 255 -3.43 7.38 24.40
CA ASP A 255 -2.85 8.68 24.69
C ASP A 255 -3.66 9.83 24.05
N ASP A 256 -3.56 11.00 24.66
CA ASP A 256 -4.23 12.19 24.18
C ASP A 256 -3.79 12.56 22.77
N LEU A 257 -4.77 12.92 21.95
CA LEU A 257 -4.54 13.30 20.57
C LEU A 257 -4.47 14.81 20.44
N ILE A 258 -3.33 15.29 19.96
CA ILE A 258 -3.10 16.70 19.69
C ILE A 258 -3.49 16.97 18.23
N PRO A 259 -4.53 17.78 17.94
CA PRO A 259 -5.03 18.02 16.58
C PRO A 259 -4.15 19.02 15.80
N LYS A 260 -2.84 18.81 15.83
CA LYS A 260 -1.83 19.60 15.13
C LYS A 260 -0.75 18.74 14.51
N LEU A 261 -0.03 19.28 13.54
CA LEU A 261 1.13 18.66 12.96
C LEU A 261 2.22 18.70 14.02
N PRO A 262 2.95 17.60 14.24
CA PRO A 262 4.11 17.65 15.10
C PRO A 262 5.19 18.54 14.46
N GLU A 263 5.98 19.19 15.31
CA GLU A 263 7.08 20.07 14.87
C GLU A 263 8.28 19.28 14.35
N ASN A 264 8.53 18.10 14.92
CA ASN A 264 9.62 17.23 14.50
C ASN A 264 9.37 16.55 13.15
N ARG A 265 10.36 15.77 12.71
CA ARG A 265 10.34 15.06 11.43
C ARG A 265 9.18 14.05 11.38
N ILE A 266 8.48 14.03 10.25
CA ILE A 266 7.39 13.10 9.97
C ILE A 266 7.77 12.25 8.76
N HIS A 267 7.60 10.94 8.85
CA HIS A 267 7.74 10.03 7.73
C HIS A 267 6.57 10.18 6.74
N PRO A 268 6.79 10.15 5.41
CA PRO A 268 5.72 10.33 4.43
C PRO A 268 4.61 9.28 4.57
N SER A 269 3.37 9.72 4.35
CA SER A 269 2.23 8.82 4.19
C SER A 269 2.12 8.44 2.71
N ASN A 270 2.64 7.27 2.33
CA ASN A 270 2.66 6.76 0.95
C ASN A 270 1.82 5.48 0.75
N LEU A 271 0.97 5.13 1.71
CA LEU A 271 -0.03 4.07 1.61
C LEU A 271 -1.44 4.65 1.80
N PRO A 272 -2.33 4.57 0.78
CA PRO A 272 -3.65 5.18 0.81
C PRO A 272 -4.58 4.45 1.79
N VAL A 273 -5.63 5.13 2.24
CA VAL A 273 -6.56 4.55 3.23
C VAL A 273 -7.35 3.37 2.65
N GLU A 274 -7.60 3.35 1.35
CA GLU A 274 -8.27 2.26 0.65
C GLU A 274 -7.51 0.94 0.81
N GLU A 275 -6.19 0.95 0.60
CA GLU A 275 -5.33 -0.22 0.82
C GLU A 275 -5.23 -0.59 2.31
N ALA A 276 -5.25 0.41 3.20
CA ALA A 276 -5.30 0.15 4.64
C ALA A 276 -6.59 -0.59 5.03
N ILE A 277 -7.73 -0.23 4.41
CA ILE A 277 -9.03 -0.89 4.61
C ILE A 277 -9.00 -2.34 4.09
N GLU A 278 -8.38 -2.58 2.94
CA GLU A 278 -8.18 -3.94 2.38
C GLU A 278 -7.37 -4.85 3.31
N SER A 279 -6.54 -4.26 4.17
CA SER A 279 -5.71 -4.98 5.14
C SER A 279 -6.37 -5.27 6.50
N LEU A 280 -7.60 -4.78 6.75
CA LEU A 280 -8.24 -4.92 8.07
C LEU A 280 -8.56 -6.37 8.43
N LYS A 281 -9.14 -7.12 7.47
CA LYS A 281 -9.47 -8.54 7.68
C LYS A 281 -8.22 -9.39 7.88
N LEU A 282 -7.12 -9.03 7.21
CA LEU A 282 -5.81 -9.63 7.42
C LEU A 282 -5.23 -9.29 8.81
N THR A 283 -5.34 -8.04 9.24
CA THR A 283 -4.86 -7.60 10.55
C THR A 283 -5.62 -8.32 11.66
N LEU A 284 -6.95 -8.44 11.52
CA LEU A 284 -7.80 -9.25 12.38
C LEU A 284 -7.33 -10.70 12.47
N ALA A 285 -7.05 -11.34 11.32
CA ALA A 285 -6.53 -12.70 11.24
C ALA A 285 -5.19 -12.88 11.98
N SER A 286 -4.40 -11.82 12.11
CA SER A 286 -3.07 -11.88 12.72
C SER A 286 -3.09 -11.96 14.25
N PHE A 287 -4.18 -11.51 14.89
CA PHE A 287 -4.30 -11.49 16.36
C PHE A 287 -5.42 -12.35 16.94
N ILE A 288 -6.42 -12.80 16.16
CA ILE A 288 -7.46 -13.71 16.69
C ILE A 288 -6.83 -14.99 17.24
N LYS A 289 -7.22 -15.36 18.45
CA LYS A 289 -6.87 -16.61 19.13
C LYS A 289 -8.11 -17.18 19.84
N PRO A 290 -8.29 -18.51 19.87
CA PRO A 290 -7.48 -19.55 19.24
C PRO A 290 -7.65 -19.60 17.70
N ARG A 291 -6.74 -20.26 16.99
CA ARG A 291 -6.77 -20.38 15.52
C ARG A 291 -8.06 -21.05 14.99
N LYS A 292 -8.70 -21.91 15.80
CA LYS A 292 -9.99 -22.51 15.48
C LYS A 292 -11.09 -21.45 15.27
N THR A 293 -11.14 -20.43 16.13
CA THR A 293 -12.08 -19.31 16.00
C THR A 293 -11.86 -18.54 14.71
N LEU A 294 -10.60 -18.38 14.30
CA LEU A 294 -10.25 -17.74 13.03
C LEU A 294 -10.78 -18.55 11.84
N SER A 295 -10.55 -19.87 11.81
CA SER A 295 -11.03 -20.71 10.70
C SER A 295 -12.55 -20.78 10.60
N GLU A 296 -13.24 -20.69 11.74
CA GLU A 296 -14.71 -20.76 11.80
C GLU A 296 -15.38 -19.44 11.45
N LYS A 297 -14.86 -18.31 11.97
CA LYS A 297 -15.56 -17.02 11.90
C LYS A 297 -15.02 -16.08 10.83
N LEU A 298 -13.73 -16.16 10.49
CA LEU A 298 -13.10 -15.23 9.55
C LEU A 298 -13.64 -15.35 8.12
N PRO A 299 -13.95 -16.54 7.55
CA PRO A 299 -14.50 -16.64 6.18
C PRO A 299 -15.70 -15.72 5.97
N ASP A 300 -16.68 -15.78 6.88
CA ASP A 300 -17.95 -15.03 6.78
C ASP A 300 -17.88 -13.60 7.35
N ALA A 301 -16.80 -13.27 8.08
CA ALA A 301 -16.62 -11.94 8.62
C ALA A 301 -16.45 -10.90 7.51
N LYS A 302 -17.28 -9.85 7.54
CA LYS A 302 -17.14 -8.67 6.70
C LYS A 302 -16.67 -7.52 7.57
N VAL A 303 -15.61 -6.86 7.14
CA VAL A 303 -15.05 -5.69 7.85
C VAL A 303 -15.38 -4.46 7.01
N THR A 304 -16.20 -3.56 7.57
CA THR A 304 -16.63 -2.33 6.89
C THR A 304 -16.11 -1.12 7.65
N ALA A 305 -15.21 -0.36 7.03
CA ALA A 305 -14.73 0.88 7.60
C ALA A 305 -15.86 1.92 7.69
N LYS A 306 -15.94 2.62 8.84
CA LYS A 306 -16.94 3.65 9.12
C LYS A 306 -16.33 5.04 9.15
N SER A 307 -15.13 5.16 9.70
CA SER A 307 -14.38 6.40 9.71
C SER A 307 -12.90 6.13 9.89
N PHE A 308 -12.06 7.09 9.50
CA PHE A 308 -10.62 7.01 9.62
C PHE A 308 -10.04 8.36 10.00
N THR A 309 -8.85 8.35 10.58
CA THR A 309 -8.06 9.53 10.94
C THR A 309 -6.59 9.18 10.78
N LEU A 310 -5.80 10.12 10.24
CA LEU A 310 -4.35 9.94 10.15
C LEU A 310 -3.72 10.34 11.49
N ILE A 311 -3.09 9.38 12.18
CA ILE A 311 -2.44 9.62 13.45
C ILE A 311 -0.93 9.49 13.28
N PHE A 312 -0.19 10.49 13.74
CA PHE A 312 1.26 10.48 13.78
C PHE A 312 1.73 9.95 15.13
N LEU A 313 2.32 8.75 15.14
CA LEU A 313 2.86 8.10 16.34
C LEU A 313 4.34 8.48 16.52
N PRO A 314 4.76 8.89 17.72
CA PRO A 314 6.14 9.24 18.00
C PRO A 314 7.02 7.99 18.15
N PHE A 315 8.23 8.04 17.60
CA PHE A 315 9.29 7.05 17.80
C PHE A 315 10.59 7.79 18.09
N ASN A 316 11.38 7.29 19.03
CA ASN A 316 12.74 7.75 19.29
C ASN A 316 13.62 7.39 18.09
N ASP A 317 14.38 8.36 17.62
CA ASP A 317 15.27 8.23 16.47
C ASP A 317 16.69 7.79 16.90
N GLU A 318 16.82 6.53 17.31
CA GLU A 318 18.09 5.94 17.75
C GLU A 318 19.01 5.60 16.57
N HIS A 319 20.32 5.35 16.77
CA HIS A 319 21.29 5.24 15.66
C HIS A 319 20.86 4.31 14.49
N HIS A 320 20.32 3.12 14.77
CA HIS A 320 19.92 2.14 13.74
C HIS A 320 18.42 1.84 13.69
N GLU A 321 17.65 2.29 14.67
CA GLU A 321 16.26 1.91 14.84
C GLU A 321 15.38 3.11 15.22
N PHE A 322 14.12 3.04 14.82
CA PHE A 322 13.06 3.85 15.39
C PHE A 322 12.38 3.05 16.49
N ILE A 323 12.32 3.58 17.72
CA ILE A 323 11.81 2.87 18.89
C ILE A 323 10.60 3.59 19.46
N GLN A 324 9.46 2.90 19.57
CA GLN A 324 8.34 3.34 20.39
C GLN A 324 8.49 2.65 21.76
N PRO A 325 8.82 3.40 22.84
CA PRO A 325 9.19 2.82 24.12
C PRO A 325 8.01 2.21 24.88
N ASP A 326 6.85 2.86 24.89
CA ASP A 326 5.70 2.45 25.72
C ASP A 326 5.09 1.10 25.27
N TYR A 327 5.21 0.80 23.98
CA TYR A 327 4.63 -0.34 23.30
C TYR A 327 5.68 -1.35 22.84
N ASN A 328 6.97 -1.07 23.10
CA ASN A 328 8.11 -1.91 22.74
C ASN A 328 8.15 -2.27 21.25
N ILE A 329 7.97 -1.26 20.38
CA ILE A 329 7.99 -1.44 18.92
C ILE A 329 9.30 -0.87 18.38
N ALA A 330 10.12 -1.71 17.74
CA ALA A 330 11.35 -1.31 17.08
C ALA A 330 11.28 -1.53 15.56
N ILE A 331 11.76 -0.54 14.80
CA ILE A 331 11.81 -0.56 13.34
C ILE A 331 13.22 -0.19 12.89
N ASN A 332 13.93 -1.14 12.28
CA ASN A 332 15.25 -0.86 11.71
C ASN A 332 15.17 0.17 10.56
N LYS A 333 16.02 1.20 10.60
CA LYS A 333 16.01 2.28 9.59
C LYS A 333 16.29 1.80 8.16
N ASN A 334 17.09 0.74 7.98
CA ASN A 334 17.38 0.19 6.66
C ASN A 334 16.12 -0.39 6.02
N VAL A 335 15.18 -0.92 6.82
CA VAL A 335 13.89 -1.37 6.30
C VAL A 335 13.13 -0.20 5.69
N MET A 336 13.08 0.93 6.38
CA MET A 336 12.37 2.13 5.92
C MET A 336 13.01 2.69 4.64
N SER A 337 14.35 2.72 4.59
CA SER A 337 15.08 3.16 3.38
C SER A 337 14.85 2.23 2.18
N LEU A 338 14.94 0.91 2.37
CA LEU A 338 14.71 -0.07 1.30
C LEU A 338 13.26 -0.08 0.81
N SER A 339 12.34 0.39 1.65
CA SER A 339 10.91 0.45 1.32
C SER A 339 10.56 1.59 0.35
N ARG A 340 11.46 2.55 0.12
CA ARG A 340 11.30 3.58 -0.93
C ARG A 340 11.31 3.00 -2.35
N ASN A 341 11.74 1.76 -2.52
CA ASN A 341 11.72 1.04 -3.80
C ASN A 341 10.46 0.16 -3.96
N LEU A 342 9.45 0.27 -3.08
CA LEU A 342 8.25 -0.59 -3.04
C LEU A 342 7.00 0.06 -3.66
#